data_AF-A0A523IBB7-F1
#
_entry.id   AF-A0A523IBB7-F1
#
_cell.length_a   1.000
_cell.length_b   1.000
_cell.length_c   1.000
_cell.angle_alpha   90.00
_cell.angle_beta   90.00
_cell.angle_gamma   90.00
#
_symmetry.space_group_name_H-M   'P 1'
#
loop_
_entity.id
_entity.type
_entity.pdbx_description
1 polymer ?
#
loop_
_entity_poly.entity_id
_entity_poly.type
_entity_poly.pdbx_seq_one_letter_code
_entity_poly.pdbx_strand_id
1 'polypeptide(L)'
;MFAILLTLLLLMPHWGDEKVDSIFFQKLTCFSANILKTPVLIIRASEKIPSWLIKLVAAISAFDFKNAVKNRKMAFWINAYNILVIQSVVNNYPLKSPLDVKGFFDTRQHLTGGAKLTLNEIENKKLREKFGDARIHLCWSVPHKVIRQ
;
A
#
# COMPACT_ATOMS: atom_id res chain seq x y z
N MET A 1 -29.77 -22.14 41.48
CA MET A 1 -28.55 -21.32 41.72
C MET A 1 -27.42 -21.96 40.94
N PHE A 2 -27.06 -21.36 39.79
CA PHE A 2 -25.97 -21.71 38.84
C PHE A 2 -25.98 -23.13 38.21
N ALA A 3 -25.71 -23.40 36.94
CA ALA A 3 -25.54 -22.61 35.73
C ALA A 3 -25.63 -23.61 34.56
N ILE A 4 -26.72 -23.57 33.78
CA ILE A 4 -26.78 -24.18 32.45
C ILE A 4 -27.16 -23.02 31.52
N LEU A 5 -26.18 -22.47 30.79
CA LEU A 5 -26.42 -21.86 29.48
C LEU A 5 -25.08 -21.62 28.78
N LEU A 6 -24.55 -22.69 28.18
CA LEU A 6 -23.59 -22.61 27.10
C LEU A 6 -24.36 -22.18 25.84
N THR A 7 -24.64 -20.89 25.70
CA THR A 7 -25.31 -20.32 24.52
C THR A 7 -24.41 -19.31 23.83
N LEU A 8 -24.18 -19.59 22.55
CA LEU A 8 -23.79 -18.67 21.50
C LEU A 8 -22.44 -17.97 21.70
N LEU A 9 -21.41 -18.70 21.27
CA LEU A 9 -20.39 -18.19 20.37
C LEU A 9 -21.01 -17.15 19.43
N LEU A 10 -20.88 -15.87 19.79
CA LEU A 10 -21.23 -14.75 18.93
C LEU A 10 -20.40 -14.91 17.66
N LEU A 11 -21.08 -15.34 16.60
CA LEU A 11 -20.73 -15.00 15.23
C LEU A 11 -20.66 -13.47 15.18
N MET A 12 -19.50 -12.92 15.51
CA MET A 12 -19.15 -11.60 15.02
C MET A 12 -18.71 -11.81 13.57
N PRO A 13 -19.46 -11.30 12.59
CA PRO A 13 -18.81 -10.94 11.34
C PRO A 13 -17.78 -9.91 11.76
N HIS A 14 -16.50 -10.27 11.68
CA HIS A 14 -15.44 -9.28 11.74
C HIS A 14 -15.66 -8.40 10.51
N TRP A 15 -16.43 -7.32 10.69
CA TRP A 15 -16.62 -6.28 9.69
C TRP A 15 -15.27 -5.57 9.58
N GLY A 16 -14.37 -6.18 8.81
CA GLY A 16 -13.13 -5.58 8.40
C GLY A 16 -13.47 -4.44 7.46
N ASP A 17 -13.58 -3.24 8.02
CA ASP A 17 -13.43 -1.94 7.38
C ASP A 17 -13.89 -1.85 5.90
N GLU A 18 -15.21 -1.84 5.65
CA GLU A 18 -15.78 -1.47 4.34
C GLU A 18 -15.22 -0.11 3.82
N LYS A 19 -14.86 0.78 4.76
CA LYS A 19 -14.18 2.04 4.49
C LYS A 19 -12.73 1.89 4.02
N VAL A 20 -11.95 0.94 4.54
CA VAL A 20 -10.54 0.77 4.13
C VAL A 20 -10.47 0.19 2.73
N ASP A 21 -11.35 -0.77 2.40
CA ASP A 21 -11.46 -1.29 1.03
C ASP A 21 -11.86 -0.20 0.03
N SER A 22 -12.85 0.62 0.39
CA SER A 22 -13.25 1.76 -0.43
C SER A 22 -12.11 2.79 -0.59
N ILE A 23 -11.44 3.19 0.49
CA ILE A 23 -10.30 4.12 0.43
C ILE A 23 -9.13 3.53 -0.37
N PHE A 24 -8.83 2.24 -0.17
CA PHE A 24 -7.74 1.55 -0.85
C PHE A 24 -7.99 1.49 -2.36
N PHE A 25 -9.22 1.20 -2.81
CA PHE A 25 -9.52 1.03 -4.24
C PHE A 25 -10.07 2.27 -4.95
N GLN A 26 -10.80 3.18 -4.30
CA GLN A 26 -11.35 4.40 -4.92
C GLN A 26 -10.37 5.57 -4.94
N LYS A 27 -9.48 5.68 -3.95
CA LYS A 27 -8.78 6.96 -3.70
C LYS A 27 -7.41 7.09 -4.37
N LEU A 28 -6.89 6.02 -4.96
CA LEU A 28 -5.49 5.94 -5.43
C LEU A 28 -5.35 5.71 -6.95
N THR A 29 -6.36 6.04 -7.73
CA THR A 29 -6.31 5.91 -9.20
C THR A 29 -5.56 7.09 -9.83
N CYS A 30 -4.42 6.76 -10.46
CA CYS A 30 -3.51 7.65 -11.17
C CYS A 30 -2.84 8.73 -10.31
N PHE A 31 -1.54 8.55 -10.10
CA PHE A 31 -0.68 9.46 -9.37
C PHE A 31 -0.87 10.92 -9.81
N SER A 32 -1.40 11.74 -8.91
CA SER A 32 -1.20 13.19 -8.98
C SER A 32 0.02 13.53 -8.13
N ALA A 33 0.99 14.25 -8.70
CA ALA A 33 2.17 14.72 -7.96
C ALA A 33 1.80 15.54 -6.70
N ASN A 34 0.59 16.06 -6.64
CA ASN A 34 0.05 16.71 -5.46
C ASN A 34 -0.25 15.72 -4.32
N ILE A 35 -0.61 14.47 -4.61
CA ILE A 35 -0.96 13.42 -3.62
C ILE A 35 0.24 12.94 -2.81
N LEU A 36 1.49 13.17 -3.21
CA LEU A 36 2.66 12.93 -2.34
C LEU A 36 3.10 14.20 -1.60
N LYS A 37 2.92 15.39 -2.19
CA LYS A 37 3.28 16.64 -1.53
C LYS A 37 2.45 16.86 -0.26
N THR A 38 1.15 16.61 -0.27
CA THR A 38 0.28 16.83 0.89
C THR A 38 0.52 15.86 2.06
N PRO A 39 0.48 14.53 1.90
CA PRO A 39 0.66 13.62 3.04
C PRO A 39 2.10 13.58 3.55
N VAL A 40 3.13 13.70 2.69
CA VAL A 40 4.51 13.79 3.20
C VAL A 40 4.66 15.05 4.04
N LEU A 41 4.18 16.21 3.57
CA LEU A 41 4.23 17.47 4.33
C LEU A 41 3.41 17.41 5.64
N ILE A 42 2.25 16.76 5.63
CA ILE A 42 1.42 16.56 6.84
C ILE A 42 2.13 15.63 7.84
N ILE A 43 2.81 14.57 7.37
CA ILE A 43 3.54 13.65 8.24
C ILE A 43 4.78 14.33 8.83
N ARG A 44 5.46 15.20 8.05
CA ARG A 44 6.55 16.07 8.56
C ARG A 44 6.12 16.90 9.76
N ALA A 45 4.87 17.39 9.77
CA ALA A 45 4.34 18.24 10.83
C ALA A 45 3.88 17.44 12.08
N SER A 46 3.63 16.13 11.96
CA SER A 46 2.97 15.34 13.01
C SER A 46 3.92 14.45 13.83
N GLU A 47 5.18 14.26 13.41
CA GLU A 47 6.19 13.32 13.99
C GLU A 47 5.73 11.86 14.15
N LYS A 48 4.51 11.52 13.74
CA LYS A 48 3.86 10.22 13.96
C LYS A 48 3.36 9.67 12.64
N ILE A 49 3.52 8.35 12.48
CA ILE A 49 2.95 7.62 11.36
C ILE A 49 1.42 7.64 11.53
N PRO A 50 0.66 8.17 10.57
CA PRO A 50 -0.77 8.32 10.73
C PRO A 50 -1.46 6.95 10.68
N SER A 51 -2.50 6.78 11.50
CA SER A 51 -3.21 5.50 11.66
C SER A 51 -3.75 4.93 10.34
N TRP A 52 -4.17 5.80 9.41
CA TRP A 52 -4.62 5.39 8.08
C TRP A 52 -3.51 4.65 7.29
N LEU A 53 -2.25 5.08 7.41
CA LEU A 53 -1.13 4.46 6.70
C LEU A 53 -0.84 3.06 7.26
N ILE A 54 -0.90 2.92 8.59
CA ILE A 54 -0.74 1.62 9.28
C ILE A 54 -1.83 0.65 8.82
N LYS A 55 -3.10 1.11 8.80
CA LYS A 55 -4.23 0.29 8.34
C LYS A 55 -4.09 -0.16 6.89
N LEU A 56 -3.65 0.73 5.99
CA LEU A 56 -3.45 0.38 4.58
C LEU A 56 -2.31 -0.63 4.40
N VAL A 57 -1.20 -0.49 5.13
CA VAL A 57 -0.10 -1.47 5.08
C VAL A 57 -0.55 -2.84 5.59
N ALA A 58 -1.34 -2.87 6.66
CA ALA A 58 -1.92 -4.13 7.15
C ALA A 58 -2.84 -4.77 6.09
N ALA A 59 -3.69 -3.98 5.42
CA ALA A 59 -4.54 -4.46 4.33
C ALA A 59 -3.74 -5.00 3.15
N ILE A 60 -2.62 -4.35 2.79
CA ILE A 60 -1.69 -4.82 1.75
C ILE A 60 -1.12 -6.20 2.09
N SER A 61 -0.72 -6.41 3.34
CA SER A 61 -0.18 -7.69 3.79
C SER A 61 -1.22 -8.81 3.75
N ALA A 62 -2.46 -8.51 4.12
CA ALA A 62 -3.54 -9.49 4.29
C ALA A 62 -4.33 -9.79 3.00
N PHE A 63 -4.04 -9.12 1.88
CA PHE A 63 -4.83 -9.24 0.66
C PHE A 63 -4.80 -10.66 0.05
N ASP A 64 -5.98 -11.25 -0.16
CA ASP A 64 -6.14 -12.56 -0.79
C ASP A 64 -6.44 -12.45 -2.30
N PHE A 65 -5.62 -13.12 -3.10
CA PHE A 65 -5.74 -13.15 -4.56
C PHE A 65 -6.67 -14.22 -5.12
N LYS A 66 -7.15 -15.18 -4.32
CA LYS A 66 -7.89 -16.37 -4.79
C LYS A 66 -9.04 -16.03 -5.73
N ASN A 67 -9.83 -15.00 -5.41
CA ASN A 67 -11.03 -14.63 -6.17
C ASN A 67 -10.92 -13.25 -6.86
N ALA A 68 -9.75 -12.63 -6.88
CA ALA A 68 -9.60 -11.29 -7.44
C ALA A 68 -9.53 -11.32 -8.99
N VAL A 69 -10.43 -10.57 -9.63
CA VAL A 69 -10.41 -10.34 -11.09
C VAL A 69 -9.18 -9.52 -11.52
N LYS A 70 -8.79 -9.63 -12.80
CA LYS A 70 -7.57 -9.00 -13.36
C LYS A 70 -7.43 -7.52 -12.99
N ASN A 71 -8.48 -6.72 -13.16
CA ASN A 71 -8.45 -5.28 -12.86
C ASN A 71 -8.27 -5.00 -11.36
N ARG A 72 -8.87 -5.82 -10.49
CA ARG A 72 -8.71 -5.68 -9.03
C ARG A 72 -7.28 -6.03 -8.59
N LYS A 73 -6.67 -7.03 -9.22
CA LYS A 73 -5.25 -7.38 -9.01
C LYS A 73 -4.33 -6.23 -9.45
N MET A 74 -4.60 -5.62 -10.61
CA MET A 74 -3.83 -4.48 -11.10
C MET A 74 -3.92 -3.28 -10.16
N ALA A 75 -5.14 -2.91 -9.76
CA ALA A 75 -5.37 -1.81 -8.81
C ALA A 75 -4.67 -2.08 -7.47
N PHE A 76 -4.75 -3.31 -6.97
CA PHE A 76 -4.04 -3.72 -5.76
C PHE A 76 -2.54 -3.44 -5.86
N TRP A 77 -1.87 -3.91 -6.92
CA TRP A 77 -0.42 -3.77 -7.04
C TRP A 77 0.03 -2.33 -7.19
N ILE A 78 -0.74 -1.50 -7.91
CA ILE A 78 -0.50 -0.06 -8.04
C ILE A 78 -0.60 0.61 -6.66
N ASN A 79 -1.67 0.32 -5.92
CA ASN A 79 -1.93 0.96 -4.63
C ASN A 79 -0.92 0.49 -3.59
N ALA A 80 -0.60 -0.81 -3.57
CA ALA A 80 0.43 -1.37 -2.73
C ALA A 80 1.78 -0.68 -2.96
N TYR A 81 2.21 -0.56 -4.22
CA TYR A 81 3.45 0.15 -4.55
C TYR A 81 3.46 1.58 -3.99
N ASN A 82 2.42 2.38 -4.29
CA ASN A 82 2.35 3.78 -3.87
C ASN A 82 2.34 3.94 -2.34
N ILE A 83 1.58 3.11 -1.63
CA ILE A 83 1.50 3.14 -0.16
C ILE A 83 2.83 2.73 0.48
N LEU A 84 3.49 1.69 -0.06
CA LEU A 84 4.78 1.22 0.45
C LEU A 84 5.91 2.20 0.18
N VAL A 85 5.85 2.95 -0.94
CA VAL A 85 6.73 4.11 -1.16
C VAL A 85 6.52 5.15 -0.05
N ILE A 86 5.26 5.57 0.20
CA ILE A 86 4.95 6.54 1.27
C ILE A 86 5.47 6.04 2.62
N GLN A 87 5.18 4.79 2.99
CA GLN A 87 5.68 4.19 4.22
C GLN A 87 7.21 4.23 4.30
N SER A 88 7.89 3.90 3.20
CA SER A 88 9.35 3.90 3.17
C SER A 88 9.93 5.32 3.26
N VAL A 89 9.30 6.32 2.66
CA VAL A 89 9.67 7.73 2.84
C VAL A 89 9.52 8.13 4.30
N VAL A 90 8.38 7.84 4.91
CA VAL A 90 8.08 8.19 6.31
C VAL A 90 9.08 7.54 7.26
N ASN A 91 9.40 6.26 7.06
CA ASN A 91 10.31 5.51 7.92
C ASN A 91 11.77 5.95 7.82
N ASN A 92 12.16 6.64 6.75
CA ASN A 92 13.53 7.17 6.58
C ASN A 92 13.57 8.69 6.76
N TYR A 93 12.49 9.31 7.26
CA TYR A 93 12.47 10.75 7.46
C TYR A 93 13.38 11.15 8.65
N PRO A 94 14.12 12.28 8.57
CA PRO A 94 14.23 13.20 7.45
C PRO A 94 15.11 12.64 6.32
N LEU A 95 14.59 12.63 5.09
CA LEU A 95 15.36 12.35 3.89
C LEU A 95 15.12 13.44 2.83
N LYS A 96 16.16 13.77 2.06
CA LYS A 96 16.09 14.74 0.97
C LYS A 96 15.49 14.09 -0.27
N SER A 97 16.02 12.94 -0.67
CA SER A 97 15.45 12.08 -1.69
C SER A 97 15.44 10.62 -1.24
N PRO A 98 14.39 9.85 -1.56
CA PRO A 98 14.42 8.38 -1.48
C PRO A 98 15.58 7.72 -2.22
N LEU A 99 16.17 8.38 -3.23
CA LEU A 99 17.39 7.91 -3.88
C LEU A 99 18.62 7.92 -2.97
N ASP A 100 18.64 8.81 -1.96
CA ASP A 100 19.75 8.89 -1.02
C ASP A 100 19.79 7.68 -0.07
N VAL A 101 18.67 6.96 0.02
CA VAL A 101 18.56 5.75 0.82
C VAL A 101 19.02 4.57 -0.03
N LYS A 102 20.23 4.09 0.25
CA LYS A 102 20.77 2.88 -0.41
C LYS A 102 19.78 1.72 -0.26
N GLY A 103 19.41 1.12 -1.37
CA GLY A 103 18.55 -0.06 -1.36
C GLY A 103 17.04 0.24 -1.25
N PHE A 104 16.62 1.51 -1.37
CA PHE A 104 15.22 1.92 -1.15
C PHE A 104 14.22 1.11 -1.98
N PHE A 105 14.55 0.83 -3.24
CA PHE A 105 13.63 0.17 -4.17
C PHE A 105 13.88 -1.33 -4.36
N ASP A 106 15.12 -1.79 -4.21
CA ASP A 106 15.58 -3.11 -4.64
C ASP A 106 16.04 -4.02 -3.50
N THR A 107 16.23 -3.48 -2.30
CA THR A 107 16.79 -4.24 -1.16
C THR A 107 15.76 -4.41 -0.04
N ARG A 108 14.99 -3.35 0.28
CA ARG A 108 13.97 -3.44 1.34
C ARG A 108 12.77 -4.26 0.87
N GLN A 109 12.44 -5.29 1.64
CA GLN A 109 11.28 -6.15 1.38
C GLN A 109 10.07 -5.74 2.22
N HIS A 110 8.89 -5.86 1.63
CA HIS A 110 7.60 -5.55 2.22
C HIS A 110 6.69 -6.77 2.12
N LEU A 111 5.99 -7.12 3.20
CA LEU A 111 4.99 -8.19 3.16
C LEU A 111 3.76 -7.71 2.40
N THR A 112 3.54 -8.28 1.22
CA THR A 112 2.57 -7.81 0.23
C THR A 112 1.81 -9.00 -0.33
N GLY A 113 0.53 -9.12 0.00
CA GLY A 113 -0.33 -10.22 -0.42
C GLY A 113 0.28 -11.60 -0.16
N GLY A 114 0.81 -11.80 1.06
CA GLY A 114 1.43 -13.04 1.49
C GLY A 114 2.87 -13.30 1.04
N ALA A 115 3.50 -12.41 0.26
CA ALA A 115 4.90 -12.55 -0.17
C ALA A 115 5.77 -11.38 0.28
N LYS A 116 7.05 -11.63 0.58
CA LYS A 116 8.05 -10.58 0.79
C LYS A 116 8.56 -10.10 -0.57
N LEU A 117 8.26 -8.86 -0.93
CA LEU A 117 8.61 -8.27 -2.22
C LEU A 117 9.28 -6.92 -2.04
N THR A 118 10.25 -6.61 -2.88
CA THR A 118 10.79 -5.24 -2.99
C THR A 118 9.88 -4.37 -3.85
N LEU A 119 10.03 -3.05 -3.77
CA LEU A 119 9.28 -2.12 -4.63
C LEU A 119 9.55 -2.42 -6.13
N ASN A 120 10.80 -2.72 -6.48
CA ASN A 120 11.18 -3.13 -7.83
C ASN A 120 10.54 -4.45 -8.25
N GLU A 121 10.36 -5.40 -7.34
CA GLU A 121 9.68 -6.67 -7.66
C GLU A 121 8.19 -6.46 -7.89
N ILE A 122 7.55 -5.59 -7.10
CA ILE A 122 6.15 -5.21 -7.34
C ILE A 122 6.01 -4.56 -8.72
N GLU A 123 6.88 -3.60 -9.04
CA GLU A 123 6.88 -2.91 -10.34
C GLU A 123 7.12 -3.88 -11.51
N ASN A 124 8.22 -4.63 -11.47
CA ASN A 124 8.66 -5.40 -12.62
C ASN A 124 7.88 -6.72 -12.76
N LYS A 125 7.77 -7.48 -11.66
CA LYS A 125 7.20 -8.85 -11.70
C LYS A 125 5.68 -8.86 -11.56
N LYS A 126 5.10 -7.90 -10.84
CA LYS A 126 3.65 -7.88 -10.57
C LYS A 126 2.89 -6.92 -11.48
N LEU A 127 3.47 -5.78 -11.85
CA LEU A 127 2.83 -4.80 -12.73
C LEU A 127 3.26 -4.97 -14.20
N ARG A 128 4.54 -4.79 -14.50
CA ARG A 128 5.05 -4.75 -15.89
C ARG A 128 4.86 -6.08 -16.62
N GLU A 129 5.33 -7.18 -16.06
CA GLU A 129 5.24 -8.51 -16.68
C GLU A 129 3.80 -9.04 -16.80
N LYS A 130 2.89 -8.68 -15.89
CA LYS A 130 1.53 -9.25 -15.85
C LYS A 130 0.49 -8.45 -16.61
N PHE A 131 0.71 -7.15 -16.79
CA PHE A 131 -0.29 -6.26 -17.37
C PHE A 131 0.19 -5.53 -18.63
N GLY A 132 1.49 -5.29 -18.80
CA GLY A 132 2.09 -4.79 -20.04
C GLY A 132 1.52 -3.46 -20.58
N ASP A 133 0.76 -2.72 -19.78
CA ASP A 133 0.00 -1.55 -20.23
C ASP A 133 0.80 -0.26 -19.99
N ALA A 134 1.00 0.52 -21.06
CA ALA A 134 1.71 1.80 -21.02
C ALA A 134 1.11 2.80 -20.00
N ARG A 135 -0.18 2.72 -19.70
CA ARG A 135 -0.85 3.58 -18.71
C ARG A 135 -0.46 3.23 -17.28
N ILE A 136 -0.05 1.98 -17.05
CA ILE A 136 0.48 1.54 -15.75
C ILE A 136 1.82 2.22 -15.49
N HIS A 137 2.66 2.40 -16.52
CA HIS A 137 3.88 3.20 -16.40
C HIS A 137 3.58 4.61 -15.89
N LEU A 138 2.52 5.27 -16.34
CA LEU A 138 2.14 6.58 -15.82
C LEU A 138 1.69 6.53 -14.35
N CYS A 139 1.19 5.40 -13.86
CA CYS A 139 0.66 5.29 -12.50
C CYS A 139 1.73 5.01 -11.44
N TRP A 140 2.80 4.27 -11.78
CA TRP A 140 3.92 3.96 -10.86
C TRP A 140 5.23 4.70 -11.17
N SER A 141 5.43 5.21 -12.41
CA SER A 141 6.65 5.95 -12.78
C SER A 141 6.65 7.36 -12.23
N VAL A 142 5.51 7.95 -11.87
CA VAL A 142 5.48 9.34 -11.41
C VAL A 142 6.00 9.50 -9.97
N PRO A 143 5.80 8.57 -9.01
CA PRO A 143 6.62 8.53 -7.79
C PRO A 143 8.11 8.48 -8.16
N HIS A 144 8.51 7.57 -9.04
CA HIS A 144 9.90 7.42 -9.48
C HIS A 144 10.45 8.74 -10.09
N LYS A 145 9.73 9.44 -10.98
CA LYS A 145 10.19 10.69 -11.60
C LYS A 145 10.17 11.89 -10.66
N VAL A 146 9.18 12.00 -9.75
CA VAL A 146 9.10 13.09 -8.76
C VAL A 146 10.12 12.94 -7.63
N ILE A 147 10.56 11.69 -7.38
CA ILE A 147 11.58 11.36 -6.38
C ILE A 147 13.01 11.45 -6.96
N ARG A 148 13.16 11.27 -8.27
CA ARG A 148 14.44 11.33 -9.00
C ARG A 148 14.80 12.73 -9.56
N GLN A 149 13.90 13.70 -9.46
CA GLN A 149 14.14 15.11 -9.81
C GLN A 149 14.24 15.94 -8.54
#